data_AF-A0A0L6ULD5-F1
#
_entry.id   AF-A0A0L6ULD5-F1
#
_cell.length_a   1.000
_cell.length_b   1.000
_cell.length_c   1.000
_cell.angle_alpha   90.00
_cell.angle_beta   90.00
_cell.angle_gamma   90.00
#
_symmetry.space_group_name_H-M   'P 1'
#
loop_
_entity.id
_entity.type
_entity.pdbx_description
1 polymer ?
#
loop_
_entity_poly.entity_id
_entity_poly.type
_entity_poly.pdbx_seq_one_letter_code
_entity_poly.pdbx_strand_id
1 'polypeptide(L)'
;MVDSQARTGGGDVPQFTWNILRDGEGFNLFGIEILPLAVHHGKFFEANRADRPYLCTSYLIDDSVYYVSDVSAIPSETLTQLEQRLTVQKPTPSTSEGAGGHHQQRSREEGKIGLEVLIIDTLRLLPHASHFGIAQAIHIARRLRPVRTYLVGFTHRVSHDCWTYCCQAISEGRRSSAFDPSPCTHVYPPQGAHPPASHILTSSSPG
;
A
#
# COMPACT_ATOMS: atom_id res chain seq x y z
N MET A 1 -11.67 -21.24 -4.06
CA MET A 1 -11.43 -22.70 -4.18
C MET A 1 -12.49 -23.25 -5.12
N VAL A 2 -12.08 -23.97 -6.17
CA VAL A 2 -13.01 -24.49 -7.20
C VAL A 2 -13.20 -25.99 -6.95
N ASP A 3 -14.44 -26.45 -7.02
CA ASP A 3 -14.78 -27.87 -6.89
C ASP A 3 -14.31 -28.64 -8.13
N SER A 4 -13.39 -29.58 -7.93
CA SER A 4 -12.80 -30.40 -8.98
C SER A 4 -13.79 -31.38 -9.62
N GLN A 5 -14.95 -31.63 -8.99
CA GLN A 5 -15.97 -32.54 -9.50
C GLN A 5 -16.86 -31.91 -10.59
N ALA A 6 -16.82 -30.59 -10.78
CA ALA A 6 -17.62 -29.88 -11.77
C ALA A 6 -16.93 -29.72 -13.15
N ARG A 7 -15.89 -30.51 -13.44
CA ARG A 7 -15.06 -30.35 -14.66
C ARG A 7 -15.74 -30.86 -15.92
N THR A 8 -16.04 -29.98 -16.87
CA THR A 8 -16.46 -30.34 -18.24
C THR A 8 -15.26 -30.64 -19.13
N GLY A 9 -14.55 -31.73 -18.85
CA GLY A 9 -13.70 -32.45 -19.82
C GLY A 9 -12.45 -31.79 -20.42
N GLY A 10 -12.27 -30.47 -20.36
CA GLY A 10 -11.20 -29.78 -21.12
C GLY A 10 -10.38 -28.71 -20.39
N GLY A 11 -10.67 -28.39 -19.13
CA GLY A 11 -9.93 -27.36 -18.38
C GLY A 11 -9.03 -27.97 -17.32
N ASP A 12 -7.71 -27.78 -17.40
CA ASP A 12 -6.76 -28.19 -16.35
C ASP A 12 -7.12 -27.56 -15.00
N VAL A 13 -7.18 -28.39 -13.94
CA VAL A 13 -7.36 -27.87 -12.58
C VAL A 13 -5.98 -27.44 -12.10
N PRO A 14 -5.79 -26.18 -11.67
CA PRO A 14 -4.53 -25.76 -11.11
C PRO A 14 -4.19 -26.63 -9.88
N GLN A 15 -3.03 -27.29 -9.92
CA GLN A 15 -2.43 -27.90 -8.72
C GLN A 15 -1.64 -26.82 -7.99
N PHE A 16 -2.01 -26.55 -6.74
CA PHE A 16 -1.31 -25.59 -5.89
C PHE A 16 -0.31 -26.30 -5.00
N THR A 17 0.94 -25.86 -5.02
CA THR A 17 1.92 -26.18 -3.97
C THR A 17 1.87 -25.08 -2.93
N TRP A 18 1.39 -25.42 -1.74
CA TRP A 18 1.26 -24.46 -0.65
C TRP A 18 2.58 -24.34 0.11
N ASN A 19 3.07 -23.11 0.23
CA ASN A 19 4.22 -22.75 1.05
C ASN A 19 3.74 -21.85 2.19
N ILE A 20 3.99 -22.25 3.43
CA ILE A 20 3.61 -21.47 4.60
C ILE A 20 4.72 -20.46 4.88
N LEU A 21 4.36 -19.17 4.83
CA LEU A 21 5.26 -18.07 5.15
C LEU A 21 5.27 -17.83 6.66
N ARG A 22 6.40 -17.37 7.19
CA ARG A 22 6.55 -16.96 8.59
C ARG A 22 7.01 -15.50 8.62
N ASP A 23 6.32 -14.67 9.39
CA ASP A 23 6.72 -13.27 9.56
C ASP A 23 8.12 -13.20 10.21
N GLY A 24 8.98 -12.33 9.68
CA GLY A 24 10.37 -12.18 10.09
C GLY A 24 11.36 -13.16 9.42
N GLU A 25 10.87 -14.14 8.66
CA GLU A 25 11.71 -15.10 7.93
C GLU A 25 11.65 -14.85 6.43
N GLY A 26 12.74 -14.30 5.88
CA GLY A 26 12.86 -14.01 4.45
C GLY A 26 12.94 -15.28 3.59
N PHE A 27 12.45 -15.19 2.37
CA PHE A 27 12.57 -16.25 1.36
C PHE A 27 12.96 -15.65 0.00
N ASN A 28 13.54 -16.49 -0.87
CA ASN A 28 13.90 -16.07 -2.22
C ASN A 28 12.87 -16.57 -3.23
N LEU A 29 12.44 -15.70 -4.13
CA LEU A 29 11.56 -16.03 -5.24
C LEU A 29 12.18 -15.48 -6.53
N PHE A 30 12.72 -16.37 -7.36
CA PHE A 30 13.38 -16.01 -8.64
C PHE A 30 14.52 -14.99 -8.51
N GLY A 31 15.32 -15.08 -7.44
CA GLY A 31 16.40 -14.14 -7.16
C GLY A 31 15.98 -12.90 -6.37
N ILE A 32 14.69 -12.72 -6.10
CA ILE A 32 14.15 -11.59 -5.33
C ILE A 32 14.00 -12.02 -3.87
N GLU A 33 14.64 -11.31 -2.93
CA GLU A 33 14.41 -11.51 -1.50
C GLU A 33 13.06 -10.91 -1.10
N ILE A 34 12.23 -11.68 -0.42
CA ILE A 34 10.94 -11.24 0.13
C ILE A 34 10.98 -11.50 1.64
N LEU A 35 10.80 -10.45 2.42
CA LEU A 35 10.70 -10.51 3.88
C LEU A 35 9.25 -10.21 4.32
N PRO A 36 8.49 -11.24 4.72
CA PRO A 36 7.19 -11.08 5.39
C PRO A 36 7.34 -10.40 6.75
N LEU A 37 6.43 -9.50 7.09
CA LEU A 37 6.45 -8.73 8.33
C LEU A 37 5.04 -8.58 8.91
N ALA A 38 4.89 -8.89 10.20
CA ALA A 38 3.60 -8.82 10.88
C ALA A 38 3.11 -7.36 11.05
N VAL A 39 1.85 -7.12 10.72
CA VAL A 39 1.13 -5.86 10.93
C VAL A 39 -0.25 -6.12 11.51
N HIS A 40 -0.94 -5.07 12.00
CA HIS A 40 -2.29 -5.20 12.54
C HIS A 40 -3.34 -4.78 11.51
N HIS A 41 -4.42 -5.54 11.40
CA HIS A 41 -5.62 -5.19 10.62
C HIS A 41 -6.86 -5.23 11.52
N GLY A 42 -6.93 -4.28 12.44
CA GLY A 42 -7.97 -4.22 13.47
C GLY A 42 -7.73 -5.18 14.63
N LYS A 43 -8.82 -5.62 15.26
CA LYS A 43 -8.82 -6.45 16.46
C LYS A 43 -9.88 -7.54 16.35
N PHE A 44 -9.71 -8.63 17.08
CA PHE A 44 -10.75 -9.64 17.23
C PHE A 44 -11.94 -9.07 18.04
N PHE A 45 -13.16 -9.32 17.57
CA PHE A 45 -14.40 -8.86 18.22
C PHE A 45 -15.00 -9.89 19.20
N GLU A 46 -14.45 -11.09 19.28
CA GLU A 46 -14.90 -12.14 20.20
C GLU A 46 -14.54 -11.81 21.65
N ALA A 47 -15.48 -12.03 22.58
CA ALA A 47 -15.33 -11.67 24.00
C ALA A 47 -14.05 -12.24 24.66
N ASN A 48 -13.60 -13.43 24.25
CA ASN A 48 -12.43 -14.10 24.82
C ASN A 48 -11.09 -13.69 24.15
N ARG A 49 -11.15 -12.84 23.12
CA ARG A 49 -10.01 -12.35 22.34
C ARG A 49 -10.07 -10.84 22.15
N ALA A 50 -10.99 -10.17 22.84
CA ALA A 50 -11.13 -8.73 22.85
C ALA A 50 -9.74 -8.10 23.11
N ASP A 51 -9.41 -7.09 22.33
CA ASP A 51 -8.13 -6.38 22.33
C ASP A 51 -6.90 -7.07 21.73
N ARG A 52 -6.97 -8.35 21.33
CA ARG A 52 -5.88 -8.93 20.53
C ARG A 52 -5.92 -8.35 19.12
N PRO A 53 -4.78 -7.84 18.59
CA PRO A 53 -4.73 -7.39 17.21
C PRO A 53 -4.97 -8.57 16.26
N TYR A 54 -5.70 -8.32 15.19
CA TYR A 54 -5.77 -9.25 14.08
C TYR A 54 -4.51 -9.05 13.24
N LEU A 55 -3.70 -10.11 13.07
CA LEU A 55 -2.43 -10.03 12.37
C LEU A 55 -2.61 -10.25 10.87
N CYS A 56 -2.00 -9.37 10.08
CA CYS A 56 -1.82 -9.52 8.64
C CYS A 56 -0.33 -9.47 8.30
N THR A 57 0.03 -9.93 7.11
CA THR A 57 1.41 -9.92 6.62
C THR A 57 1.60 -8.78 5.63
N SER A 58 2.65 -7.99 5.85
CA SER A 58 3.23 -7.02 4.93
C SER A 58 4.52 -7.57 4.34
N TYR A 59 5.06 -6.95 3.29
CA TYR A 59 6.24 -7.46 2.59
C TYR A 59 7.26 -6.36 2.34
N LEU A 60 8.49 -6.56 2.80
CA LEU A 60 9.66 -5.86 2.27
C LEU A 60 10.23 -6.70 1.13
N ILE A 61 10.33 -6.11 -0.05
CA ILE A 61 10.73 -6.77 -1.29
C ILE A 61 12.05 -6.15 -1.72
N ASP A 62 13.06 -7.00 -1.86
CA ASP A 62 14.41 -6.67 -2.32
C ASP A 62 15.01 -5.43 -1.62
N ASP A 63 14.67 -5.26 -0.35
CA ASP A 63 15.06 -4.14 0.51
C ASP A 63 14.82 -2.73 -0.10
N SER A 64 13.91 -2.64 -1.09
CA SER A 64 13.67 -1.44 -1.90
C SER A 64 12.20 -1.04 -1.95
N VAL A 65 11.29 -2.02 -1.89
CA VAL A 65 9.84 -1.80 -1.92
C VAL A 65 9.20 -2.36 -0.65
N TYR A 66 8.49 -1.52 0.10
CA TYR A 66 7.70 -1.97 1.25
C TYR A 66 6.21 -1.87 0.91
N TYR A 67 5.55 -3.02 0.85
CA TYR A 67 4.13 -3.17 0.59
C TYR A 67 3.38 -3.48 1.88
N VAL A 68 2.47 -2.58 2.27
CA VAL A 68 1.68 -2.69 3.50
C VAL A 68 0.26 -2.16 3.27
N SER A 69 -0.64 -3.03 2.81
CA SER A 69 -2.08 -2.74 2.66
C SER A 69 -2.89 -3.29 3.83
N ASP A 70 -4.17 -2.87 3.93
CA ASP A 70 -5.12 -3.38 4.93
C ASP A 70 -4.55 -3.33 6.36
N VAL A 71 -4.08 -2.15 6.80
CA VAL A 71 -3.35 -2.01 8.06
C VAL A 71 -3.96 -0.95 8.96
N SER A 72 -4.23 -1.28 10.22
CA SER A 72 -4.61 -0.33 11.27
C SER A 72 -3.44 0.13 12.13
N ALA A 73 -2.35 -0.65 12.18
CA ALA A 73 -1.12 -0.31 12.89
C ALA A 73 0.07 -1.15 12.38
N ILE A 74 1.25 -0.53 12.34
CA ILE A 74 2.53 -1.22 12.15
C ILE A 74 3.21 -1.26 13.53
N PRO A 75 3.45 -2.45 14.12
CA PRO A 75 4.10 -2.57 15.43
C PRO A 75 5.49 -1.94 15.47
N SER A 76 5.93 -1.52 16.66
CA SER A 76 7.28 -0.95 16.88
C SER A 76 8.38 -1.92 16.48
N GLU A 77 8.15 -3.20 16.72
CA GLU A 77 9.07 -4.30 16.42
C GLU A 77 9.26 -4.40 14.90
N THR A 78 8.15 -4.36 14.15
CA THR A 78 8.17 -4.37 12.68
C THR A 78 8.87 -3.13 12.11
N LEU A 79 8.60 -1.95 12.66
CA LEU A 79 9.29 -0.72 12.25
C LEU A 79 10.79 -0.78 12.54
N THR A 80 11.19 -1.34 13.68
CA THR A 80 12.60 -1.50 14.06
C THR A 80 13.31 -2.45 13.10
N GLN A 81 12.67 -3.57 12.74
CA GLN A 81 13.22 -4.52 11.76
C GLN A 81 13.40 -3.86 10.38
N LEU A 82 12.41 -3.11 9.90
CA LEU A 82 12.51 -2.33 8.66
C LEU A 82 13.67 -1.34 8.69
N GLU A 83 13.76 -0.54 9.74
CA GLU A 83 14.82 0.48 9.90
C GLU A 83 16.22 -0.15 9.93
N GLN A 84 16.39 -1.27 10.65
CA GLN A 84 17.64 -2.02 10.68
C GLN A 84 17.99 -2.55 9.29
N ARG A 85 17.05 -3.21 8.62
CA ARG A 85 17.28 -3.83 7.32
C ARG A 85 17.64 -2.81 6.23
N LEU A 86 16.96 -1.66 6.24
CA LEU A 86 17.16 -0.56 5.29
C LEU A 86 18.39 0.32 5.58
N THR A 87 18.98 0.22 6.78
CA THR A 87 20.19 0.96 7.16
C THR A 87 21.47 0.15 6.91
N VAL A 88 21.41 -1.18 7.10
CA VAL A 88 22.60 -2.06 7.08
C VAL A 88 23.12 -2.36 5.65
N GLN A 89 22.35 -2.08 4.60
CA GLN A 89 22.56 -2.70 3.28
C GLN A 89 22.98 -1.79 2.12
N LYS A 90 23.75 -0.72 2.36
CA LYS A 90 24.52 -0.15 1.25
C LYS A 90 25.94 -0.71 1.27
N PRO A 91 26.28 -1.75 0.50
CA PRO A 91 27.66 -2.15 0.34
C PRO A 91 28.46 -0.94 -0.17
N THR A 92 29.51 -0.59 0.57
CA THR A 92 30.70 0.06 0.01
C THR A 92 31.05 -0.65 -1.30
N PRO A 93 31.18 0.03 -2.46
CA PRO A 93 31.83 -0.61 -3.59
C PRO A 93 33.25 -0.97 -3.12
N SER A 94 33.55 -2.26 -3.09
CA SER A 94 34.92 -2.74 -3.03
C SER A 94 35.58 -2.38 -4.36
N THR A 95 36.13 -1.18 -4.42
CA THR A 95 37.10 -0.84 -5.47
C THR A 95 38.30 -1.76 -5.28
N SER A 96 38.36 -2.81 -6.09
CA SER A 96 39.65 -3.29 -6.58
C SER A 96 40.33 -2.15 -7.34
N GLU A 97 41.62 -2.01 -7.07
CA GLU A 97 42.46 -0.90 -7.48
C GLU A 97 42.49 -0.73 -9.00
N GLY A 98 42.26 0.50 -9.47
CA GLY A 98 42.42 0.92 -10.86
C GLY A 98 42.36 2.44 -10.95
N ALA A 99 43.50 3.06 -11.26
CA ALA A 99 43.78 4.48 -11.13
C ALA A 99 42.92 5.41 -12.02
N GLY A 100 42.65 6.62 -11.49
CA GLY A 100 42.48 7.86 -12.27
C GLY A 100 41.06 8.23 -12.70
N GLY A 101 40.43 9.14 -11.95
CA GLY A 101 39.23 9.84 -12.43
C GLY A 101 38.65 10.77 -11.36
N HIS A 102 38.64 12.07 -11.63
CA HIS A 102 37.96 13.09 -10.82
C HIS A 102 36.45 12.82 -10.80
N HIS A 103 35.96 12.08 -9.82
CA HIS A 103 34.54 11.92 -9.55
C HIS A 103 34.12 12.77 -8.36
N GLN A 104 33.19 13.69 -8.64
CA GLN A 104 32.57 14.57 -7.66
C GLN A 104 31.99 13.74 -6.52
N GLN A 105 32.63 13.83 -5.35
CA GLN A 105 32.22 13.17 -4.11
C GLN A 105 30.80 13.62 -3.75
N ARG A 106 29.79 12.78 -4.02
CA ARG A 106 28.52 12.91 -3.30
C ARG A 106 28.81 12.53 -1.86
N SER A 107 28.69 13.52 -0.97
CA SER A 107 28.75 13.33 0.48
C SER A 107 27.85 12.17 0.89
N ARG A 108 28.44 11.15 1.51
CA ARG A 108 27.73 10.06 2.18
C ARG A 108 26.98 10.64 3.38
N GLU A 109 25.66 10.69 3.31
CA GLU A 109 24.81 10.85 4.49
C GLU A 109 24.74 9.50 5.21
N GLU A 110 25.59 9.31 6.22
CA GLU A 110 25.45 8.24 7.20
C GLU A 110 24.10 8.40 7.93
N GLY A 111 23.28 7.35 7.98
CA GLY A 111 21.96 7.35 8.64
C GLY A 111 20.72 7.49 7.72
N LYS A 112 20.87 7.32 6.40
CA LYS A 112 19.75 7.34 5.46
C LYS A 112 19.14 5.95 5.28
N ILE A 113 17.93 5.76 5.81
CA ILE A 113 17.03 4.65 5.48
C ILE A 113 16.81 4.67 3.96
N GLY A 114 17.15 3.58 3.28
CA GLY A 114 17.18 3.51 1.81
C GLY A 114 15.95 2.88 1.17
N LEU A 115 14.73 3.28 1.55
CA LEU A 115 13.51 2.76 0.90
C LEU A 115 13.25 3.50 -0.43
N GLU A 116 13.09 2.79 -1.53
CA GLU A 116 12.76 3.42 -2.82
C GLU A 116 11.26 3.67 -2.93
N VAL A 117 10.45 2.65 -2.61
CA VAL A 117 9.00 2.72 -2.77
C VAL A 117 8.29 2.24 -1.50
N LEU A 118 7.35 3.06 -1.03
CA LEU A 118 6.36 2.68 -0.03
C LEU A 118 4.99 2.55 -0.71
N ILE A 119 4.35 1.40 -0.60
CA ILE A 119 2.94 1.18 -0.99
C ILE A 119 2.16 0.96 0.30
N ILE A 120 1.26 1.87 0.67
CA ILE A 120 0.67 1.90 2.00
C ILE A 120 -0.86 2.10 1.98
N ASP A 121 -1.54 1.39 2.88
CA ASP A 121 -2.98 1.50 3.14
C ASP A 121 -3.41 2.94 3.47
N THR A 122 -4.50 3.37 2.88
CA THR A 122 -5.24 4.58 3.21
C THR A 122 -6.68 4.40 2.79
N LEU A 123 -7.51 3.89 3.71
CA LEU A 123 -8.93 3.68 3.41
C LEU A 123 -9.67 5.03 3.28
N ARG A 124 -9.42 5.95 4.22
CA ARG A 124 -10.17 7.21 4.40
C ARG A 124 -9.27 8.37 4.81
N LEU A 125 -9.82 9.58 4.85
CA LEU A 125 -9.12 10.73 5.44
C LEU A 125 -8.90 10.54 6.95
N LEU A 126 -9.88 9.97 7.65
CA LEU A 126 -9.82 9.66 9.08
C LEU A 126 -9.46 8.19 9.32
N PRO A 127 -8.81 7.85 10.45
CA PRO A 127 -8.55 6.47 10.83
C PRO A 127 -9.81 5.60 10.86
N HIS A 128 -9.66 4.32 10.53
CA HIS A 128 -10.70 3.29 10.68
C HIS A 128 -10.25 2.25 11.71
N ALA A 129 -11.20 1.47 12.24
CA ALA A 129 -10.89 0.43 13.22
C ALA A 129 -9.88 -0.61 12.68
N SER A 130 -9.90 -0.86 11.37
CA SER A 130 -9.05 -1.85 10.70
C SER A 130 -8.10 -1.27 9.65
N HIS A 131 -8.18 0.02 9.34
CA HIS A 131 -7.38 0.63 8.27
C HIS A 131 -6.83 1.99 8.67
N PHE A 132 -5.75 2.38 7.99
CA PHE A 132 -5.16 3.69 8.13
C PHE A 132 -6.03 4.78 7.53
N GLY A 133 -5.98 5.93 8.19
CA GLY A 133 -6.30 7.22 7.58
C GLY A 133 -5.06 7.86 6.94
N ILE A 134 -5.26 8.88 6.10
CA ILE A 134 -4.16 9.55 5.38
C ILE A 134 -3.06 10.08 6.31
N ALA A 135 -3.41 10.60 7.48
CA ALA A 135 -2.43 11.12 8.45
C ALA A 135 -1.51 10.01 9.00
N GLN A 136 -2.03 8.80 9.21
CA GLN A 136 -1.25 7.65 9.68
C GLN A 136 -0.30 7.17 8.57
N ALA A 137 -0.79 7.08 7.33
CA ALA A 137 0.05 6.73 6.19
C ALA A 137 1.19 7.74 5.97
N ILE A 138 0.90 9.04 6.06
CA ILE A 138 1.92 10.10 5.99
C ILE A 138 2.93 10.00 7.12
N HIS A 139 2.49 9.68 8.34
CA HIS A 139 3.39 9.51 9.48
C HIS A 139 4.42 8.40 9.20
N ILE A 140 3.98 7.24 8.69
CA ILE A 140 4.86 6.15 8.30
C ILE A 140 5.78 6.57 7.15
N ALA A 141 5.25 7.23 6.12
CA ALA A 141 6.06 7.73 5.00
C ALA A 141 7.16 8.70 5.48
N ARG A 142 6.85 9.62 6.40
CA ARG A 142 7.85 10.54 6.97
C ARG A 142 8.91 9.82 7.79
N ARG A 143 8.54 8.75 8.49
CA ARG A 143 9.47 7.94 9.28
C ARG A 143 10.42 7.15 8.40
N LEU A 144 9.90 6.44 7.40
CA LEU A 144 10.67 5.57 6.50
C LEU A 144 11.38 6.32 5.36
N ARG A 145 10.99 7.57 5.07
CA ARG A 145 11.58 8.46 4.06
C ARG A 145 11.76 7.79 2.67
N PRO A 146 10.72 7.16 2.10
CA PRO A 146 10.82 6.55 0.78
C PRO A 146 11.06 7.61 -0.30
N VAL A 147 11.64 7.21 -1.44
CA VAL A 147 11.74 8.09 -2.63
C VAL A 147 10.35 8.36 -3.22
N ARG A 148 9.46 7.35 -3.23
CA ARG A 148 8.08 7.46 -3.69
C ARG A 148 7.12 6.76 -2.73
N THR A 149 5.96 7.37 -2.51
CA THR A 149 4.86 6.79 -1.74
C THR A 149 3.63 6.66 -2.61
N TYR A 150 3.05 5.46 -2.66
CA TYR A 150 1.76 5.19 -3.27
C TYR A 150 0.74 4.83 -2.19
N LEU A 151 -0.36 5.57 -2.16
CA LEU A 151 -1.49 5.30 -1.28
C LEU A 151 -2.45 4.34 -1.99
N VAL A 152 -2.89 3.28 -1.30
CA VAL A 152 -3.81 2.26 -1.83
C VAL A 152 -4.95 1.98 -0.84
N GLY A 153 -5.97 1.21 -1.25
CA GLY A 153 -7.06 0.80 -0.36
C GLY A 153 -8.21 1.79 -0.20
N PHE A 154 -8.28 2.84 -1.02
CA PHE A 154 -9.31 3.89 -0.94
C PHE A 154 -10.75 3.35 -1.02
N THR A 155 -11.66 3.92 -0.23
CA THR A 155 -13.11 3.69 -0.46
C THR A 155 -13.58 4.34 -1.77
N HIS A 156 -14.66 3.82 -2.34
CA HIS A 156 -15.36 4.43 -3.49
C HIS A 156 -16.11 5.74 -3.18
N ARG A 157 -16.12 6.22 -1.92
CA ARG A 157 -16.86 7.44 -1.53
C ARG A 157 -16.11 8.74 -1.81
N VAL A 158 -14.81 8.68 -2.09
CA VAL A 158 -13.97 9.84 -2.37
C VAL A 158 -13.38 9.65 -3.76
N SER A 159 -13.58 10.62 -4.66
CA SER A 159 -13.07 10.54 -6.03
C SER A 159 -11.54 10.60 -6.06
N HIS A 160 -10.95 10.12 -7.16
CA HIS A 160 -9.51 10.26 -7.39
C HIS A 160 -9.07 11.72 -7.34
N ASP A 161 -9.82 12.63 -7.95
CA ASP A 161 -9.51 14.07 -7.95
C ASP A 161 -9.49 14.67 -6.54
N CYS A 162 -10.42 14.27 -5.67
CA CYS A 162 -10.40 14.68 -4.26
C CYS A 162 -9.15 14.18 -3.53
N TRP A 163 -8.72 12.94 -3.78
CA TRP A 163 -7.49 12.40 -3.20
C TRP A 163 -6.24 13.13 -3.70
N THR A 164 -6.18 13.41 -5.01
CA THR A 164 -5.10 14.18 -5.63
C THR A 164 -5.02 15.58 -5.03
N TYR A 165 -6.16 16.26 -4.90
CA TYR A 165 -6.25 17.57 -4.28
C TYR A 165 -5.76 17.57 -2.82
N CYS A 166 -6.20 16.58 -2.01
CA CYS A 166 -5.75 16.43 -0.63
C CYS A 166 -4.24 16.20 -0.56
N CYS A 167 -3.68 15.33 -1.40
CA CYS A 167 -2.24 15.07 -1.42
C CYS A 167 -1.46 16.33 -1.81
N GLN A 168 -1.89 17.05 -2.84
CA GLN A 168 -1.27 18.31 -3.24
C GLN A 168 -1.30 19.35 -2.12
N ALA A 169 -2.46 19.51 -1.46
CA ALA A 169 -2.61 20.45 -0.35
C ALA A 169 -1.64 20.14 0.81
N ILE A 170 -1.51 18.86 1.15
CA ILE A 170 -0.60 18.40 2.19
C ILE A 170 0.86 18.64 1.79
N SER A 171 1.22 18.35 0.53
CA SER A 171 2.57 18.60 -0.01
C SER A 171 2.94 20.08 -0.01
N GLU A 172 1.98 20.98 -0.21
CA GLU A 172 2.14 22.43 -0.13
C GLU A 172 2.17 22.95 1.33
N GLY A 173 1.98 22.08 2.32
CA GLY A 173 1.93 22.45 3.74
C GLY A 173 0.65 23.19 4.14
N ARG A 174 -0.42 23.11 3.33
CA ARG A 174 -1.71 23.72 3.66
C ARG A 174 -2.29 23.06 4.90
N ARG A 175 -2.77 23.89 5.83
CA ARG A 175 -3.42 23.46 7.07
C ARG A 175 -4.92 23.43 6.88
N SER A 176 -5.63 22.60 7.65
CA SER A 176 -7.10 22.56 7.66
C SER A 176 -7.74 23.94 7.93
N SER A 177 -7.06 24.78 8.72
CA SER A 177 -7.47 26.16 9.01
C SER A 177 -7.36 27.12 7.82
N ALA A 178 -6.70 26.72 6.73
CA ALA A 178 -6.55 27.53 5.52
C ALA A 178 -7.70 27.30 4.51
N PHE A 179 -8.65 26.43 4.83
CA PHE A 179 -9.82 26.17 4.01
C PHE A 179 -10.99 27.03 4.49
N ASP A 180 -11.62 27.75 3.55
CA ASP A 180 -12.87 28.45 3.79
C ASP A 180 -13.99 27.41 3.99
N PRO A 181 -14.67 27.38 5.15
CA PRO A 181 -15.73 26.42 5.45
C PRO A 181 -17.05 26.71 4.73
N SER A 182 -17.10 27.68 3.81
CA SER A 182 -18.27 27.99 3.00
C SER A 182 -18.90 26.71 2.41
N PRO A 183 -20.24 26.52 2.54
CA PRO A 183 -20.91 25.24 2.25
C PRO A 183 -21.00 24.90 0.75
N CYS A 184 -20.25 25.60 -0.11
CA CYS A 184 -20.26 25.43 -1.55
C CYS A 184 -19.04 24.63 -2.01
N THR A 185 -18.89 23.42 -1.49
CA THR A 185 -18.16 22.37 -2.22
C THR A 185 -19.13 21.23 -2.44
N HIS A 186 -19.70 21.19 -3.65
CA HIS A 186 -20.18 19.93 -4.21
C HIS A 186 -18.96 19.00 -4.28
N VAL A 187 -18.66 18.30 -3.19
CA VAL A 187 -17.60 17.27 -3.11
C VAL A 187 -17.95 16.07 -4.00
N TYR A 188 -19.18 16.03 -4.53
CA TYR A 188 -19.59 15.16 -5.60
C TYR A 188 -19.94 16.00 -6.83
N PRO A 189 -19.43 15.67 -8.03
CA PRO A 189 -20.01 16.20 -9.25
C PRO A 189 -21.52 15.88 -9.24
N PRO A 190 -22.39 16.80 -9.69
CA PRO A 190 -23.81 16.50 -9.80
C PRO A 190 -23.95 15.20 -10.60
N GLN A 191 -24.69 14.25 -10.04
CA GLN A 191 -25.05 13.03 -10.78
C GLN A 191 -25.74 13.49 -12.05
N GLY A 192 -25.02 13.40 -13.18
CA GLY A 192 -25.59 13.65 -14.48
C GLY A 192 -26.85 12.81 -14.59
N ALA A 193 -27.95 13.45 -14.97
CA ALA A 193 -29.24 12.82 -15.19
C ALA A 193 -29.04 11.46 -15.89
N HIS A 194 -29.59 10.40 -15.30
CA HIS A 194 -29.73 9.14 -16.00
C HIS A 194 -30.28 9.44 -17.40
N PRO A 195 -29.63 8.99 -18.49
CA PRO A 195 -30.27 9.05 -19.79
C PRO A 195 -31.59 8.26 -19.67
N PRO A 196 -32.71 8.78 -20.18
CA PRO A 196 -33.98 8.07 -20.10
C PRO A 196 -33.80 6.71 -20.77
N ALA A 197 -34.38 5.68 -20.16
CA ALA A 197 -34.41 4.33 -20.70
C ALA A 197 -34.86 4.40 -22.17
N SER A 198 -33.93 4.14 -23.09
CA SER A 198 -34.27 3.92 -24.49
C SER A 198 -35.13 2.67 -24.55
N HIS A 199 -36.42 2.85 -24.82
CA HIS A 199 -37.30 1.78 -25.25
C HIS A 199 -36.61 1.02 -26.39
N ILE A 200 -36.21 -0.22 -26.11
CA ILE A 200 -35.85 -1.17 -27.15
C ILE A 200 -37.15 -1.46 -27.89
N LEU A 201 -37.29 -0.87 -29.07
CA LEU A 201 -38.16 -1.34 -30.12
C LEU A 201 -37.65 -2.71 -30.55
N THR A 202 -38.32 -3.79 -30.12
CA THR A 202 -38.20 -5.08 -30.81
C THR A 202 -39.07 -5.03 -32.05
N SER A 203 -38.41 -5.12 -33.19
CA SER A 203 -38.96 -5.22 -34.52
C SER A 203 -39.84 -6.46 -34.68
N SER A 204 -41.01 -6.25 -35.26
CA SER A 204 -41.76 -7.25 -36.00
C SER A 204 -40.94 -7.77 -37.19
N SER A 205 -40.77 -9.09 -37.27
CA SER A 205 -40.29 -9.77 -38.49
C SER A 205 -41.48 -10.08 -39.42
N PRO A 206 -41.35 -9.89 -40.74
CA PRO A 206 -42.12 -10.63 -41.72
C PRO A 206 -41.27 -11.76 -42.33
N GLY A 207 -41.86 -12.95 -42.45
CA GLY A 207 -41.25 -14.13 -43.07
C GLY A 207 -41.72 -15.42 -42.44
#